data_AF-A0A382YH91-F1
#
_entry.id   AF-A0A382YH91-F1
#
_cell.length_a   1.000
_cell.length_b   1.000
_cell.length_c   1.000
_cell.angle_alpha   90.00
_cell.angle_beta   90.00
_cell.angle_gamma   90.00
#
_symmetry.space_group_name_H-M   'P 1'
#
loop_
_entity.id
_entity.type
_entity.pdbx_description
1 polymer ?
#
loop_
_entity_poly.entity_id
_entity_poly.type
_entity_poly.pdbx_seq_one_letter_code
_entity_poly.pdbx_strand_id
1 'polypeptide(L)'
;MSSGNYFDGAMIENLEDGLEKLCNYPYVICVGTGTDALRFMARYYMEQLRSAYDMKVQGKKPTVVVPALTYPATINAWVLEGFDVIIGDTDSYGCLDWTKLDNLE
;
A
#
# COMPACT_ATOMS: atom_id res chain seq x y z
N MET A 1 27.43 -8.65 18.94
CA MET A 1 26.31 -9.59 18.73
C MET A 1 26.19 -10.48 19.96
N SER A 2 25.34 -10.15 20.95
CA SER A 2 25.28 -10.89 22.23
C SER A 2 23.86 -11.16 22.77
N SER A 3 22.78 -10.75 22.08
CA SER A 3 21.41 -10.83 22.59
C SER A 3 20.61 -12.06 22.12
N GLY A 4 21.10 -12.82 21.14
CA GLY A 4 20.43 -14.03 20.64
C GLY A 4 19.07 -13.82 19.95
N ASN A 5 18.62 -12.57 19.80
CA ASN A 5 17.34 -12.23 19.19
C ASN A 5 17.57 -11.70 17.76
N TYR A 6 17.03 -12.41 16.77
CA TYR A 6 17.33 -12.19 15.34
C TYR A 6 16.21 -11.49 14.57
N PHE A 7 14.97 -11.59 15.06
CA PHE A 7 13.77 -11.18 14.31
C PHE A 7 13.02 -10.01 14.93
N ASP A 8 13.29 -9.72 16.19
CA ASP A 8 12.58 -8.67 16.93
C ASP A 8 13.48 -8.12 18.06
N GLY A 9 13.42 -6.81 18.27
CA GLY A 9 14.12 -6.14 19.35
C GLY A 9 14.66 -4.75 19.02
N ALA A 10 15.47 -4.24 19.94
CA ALA A 10 15.94 -2.85 19.97
C ALA A 10 16.60 -2.33 18.67
N MET A 11 17.10 -3.21 17.79
CA MET A 11 17.67 -2.75 16.52
C MET A 11 16.61 -2.33 15.51
N ILE A 12 15.44 -3.00 15.50
CA ILE A 12 14.30 -2.61 14.66
C ILE A 12 13.68 -1.32 15.22
N GLU A 13 13.48 -1.23 16.53
CA GLU A 13 12.97 -0.02 17.17
C GLU A 13 13.85 1.21 16.86
N ASN A 14 15.18 1.08 17.01
CA ASN A 14 16.09 2.18 16.67
C ASN A 14 16.08 2.53 15.17
N LEU A 15 15.82 1.55 14.29
CA LEU A 15 15.69 1.78 12.85
C LEU A 15 14.40 2.53 12.54
N GLU A 16 13.28 2.12 13.14
CA GLU A 16 11.99 2.79 13.02
C GLU A 16 12.07 4.23 13.54
N ASP A 17 12.63 4.47 14.72
CA ASP A 17 12.89 5.80 15.29
C ASP A 17 13.74 6.69 14.36
N GLY A 18 14.72 6.07 13.68
CA GLY A 18 15.58 6.75 12.72
C GLY A 18 14.82 7.14 11.45
N LEU A 19 13.98 6.23 10.94
CA LEU A 19 13.16 6.44 9.76
C LEU A 19 12.02 7.45 10.01
N GLU A 20 11.42 7.46 11.19
CA GLU A 20 10.42 8.46 11.59
C GLU A 20 10.97 9.87 11.47
N LYS A 21 12.19 10.09 11.99
CA LYS A 21 12.90 11.37 11.90
C LYS A 21 13.30 11.71 10.47
N LEU A 22 13.79 10.73 9.69
CA LEU A 22 14.25 10.95 8.32
C LEU A 22 13.09 11.28 7.37
N CYS A 23 11.99 10.53 7.48
CA CYS A 23 10.83 10.66 6.61
C CYS A 23 9.83 11.71 7.12
N ASN A 24 10.03 12.24 8.34
CA ASN A 24 9.15 13.19 9.01
C ASN A 24 7.69 12.66 9.14
N TYR A 25 7.57 11.40 9.55
CA TYR A 25 6.29 10.75 9.87
C TYR A 25 6.27 10.29 11.32
N PRO A 26 5.10 10.37 12.01
CA PRO A 26 5.00 10.05 13.43
C PRO A 26 5.03 8.56 13.75
N TYR A 27 4.86 7.69 12.75
CA TYR A 27 4.85 6.24 12.90
C TYR A 27 5.51 5.60 11.68
N VAL A 28 6.49 4.72 11.90
CA VAL A 28 7.07 3.86 10.86
C VAL A 28 7.05 2.41 11.33
N ILE A 29 6.68 1.48 10.43
CA ILE A 29 6.68 0.05 10.71
C ILE A 29 7.58 -0.65 9.71
N CYS A 30 8.60 -1.33 10.19
CA CYS A 30 9.48 -2.17 9.39
C CYS A 30 8.81 -3.52 9.11
N VAL A 31 8.88 -3.97 7.86
CA VAL A 31 8.27 -5.24 7.43
C VAL A 31 9.27 -6.08 6.63
N GLY A 32 9.00 -7.38 6.50
CA GLY A 32 9.92 -8.32 5.86
C GLY A 32 10.21 -8.02 4.39
N THR A 33 9.22 -7.53 3.63
CA THR A 33 9.38 -7.14 2.22
C THR A 33 8.52 -5.94 1.84
N GLY A 34 8.89 -5.25 0.76
CA GLY A 34 8.05 -4.18 0.19
C GLY A 34 6.69 -4.67 -0.31
N THR A 35 6.59 -5.94 -0.75
CA THR A 35 5.31 -6.55 -1.11
C THR A 35 4.40 -6.70 0.11
N ASP A 36 4.94 -7.08 1.26
CA ASP A 36 4.17 -7.17 2.50
C ASP A 36 3.69 -5.78 2.94
N ALA A 37 4.51 -4.75 2.78
CA ALA A 37 4.12 -3.36 3.03
C ALA A 37 2.90 -2.97 2.20
N LEU A 38 2.94 -3.24 0.89
CA LEU A 38 1.83 -2.96 -0.03
C LEU A 38 0.55 -3.70 0.36
N ARG A 39 0.67 -4.97 0.76
CA ARG A 39 -0.47 -5.77 1.20
C ARG A 39 -1.07 -5.27 2.51
N PHE A 40 -0.25 -4.87 3.48
CA PHE A 40 -0.77 -4.28 4.72
C PHE A 40 -1.51 -2.97 4.46
N MET A 41 -0.99 -2.12 3.57
CA MET A 41 -1.70 -0.92 3.14
C MET A 41 -3.05 -1.26 2.48
N ALA A 42 -3.06 -2.15 1.49
CA ALA A 42 -4.28 -2.56 0.80
C ALA A 42 -5.32 -3.15 1.77
N ARG A 43 -4.89 -4.02 2.69
CA ARG A 43 -5.74 -4.60 3.71
C ARG A 43 -6.32 -3.57 4.67
N TYR A 44 -5.50 -2.64 5.16
CA TYR A 44 -5.96 -1.56 6.03
C TYR A 44 -7.08 -0.75 5.36
N TYR A 45 -6.89 -0.34 4.10
CA TYR A 45 -7.93 0.39 3.37
C TYR A 45 -9.18 -0.45 3.14
N MET A 46 -9.05 -1.74 2.81
CA MET A 46 -10.21 -2.64 2.69
C MET A 46 -10.99 -2.75 4.01
N GLU A 47 -10.30 -2.88 5.14
CA GLU A 47 -10.94 -2.95 6.47
C GLU A 47 -11.68 -1.64 6.80
N GLN A 48 -11.09 -0.49 6.49
CA GLN A 48 -11.75 0.82 6.63
C GLN A 48 -12.99 0.93 5.74
N LEU A 49 -12.89 0.57 4.47
CA LEU A 49 -14.00 0.67 3.51
C LEU A 49 -15.13 -0.32 3.83
N ARG A 50 -14.82 -1.54 4.29
CA ARG A 50 -15.82 -2.50 4.78
C ARG A 50 -16.57 -2.00 6.01
N SER A 51 -15.94 -1.15 6.82
CA SER A 51 -16.62 -0.55 7.96
C SER A 51 -17.65 0.51 7.54
N ALA A 52 -17.47 1.12 6.35
CA ALA A 52 -18.38 2.12 5.79
C ALA A 52 -19.72 1.53 5.32
N TYR A 53 -20.78 2.33 5.45
CA TYR A 53 -22.17 1.91 5.20
C TYR A 53 -22.41 1.46 3.76
N ASP A 54 -21.84 2.16 2.77
CA ASP A 54 -22.10 1.92 1.35
C ASP A 54 -21.58 0.57 0.86
N MET A 55 -20.43 0.10 1.35
CA MET A 55 -19.90 -1.22 1.01
C MET A 55 -20.72 -2.36 1.62
N LYS A 56 -21.26 -2.19 2.83
CA LYS A 56 -22.09 -3.22 3.49
C LYS A 56 -23.43 -3.43 2.77
N VAL A 57 -24.00 -2.36 2.22
CA VAL A 57 -25.35 -2.40 1.64
C VAL A 57 -25.32 -2.69 0.13
N GLN A 58 -24.37 -2.13 -0.62
CA GLN A 58 -24.37 -2.23 -2.08
C GLN A 58 -23.54 -3.40 -2.63
N GLY A 59 -22.74 -4.08 -1.79
CA GLY A 59 -21.90 -5.21 -2.22
C GLY A 59 -20.87 -4.84 -3.30
N LYS A 60 -20.60 -3.55 -3.50
CA LYS A 60 -19.62 -3.06 -4.48
C LYS A 60 -18.21 -3.31 -3.95
N LYS A 61 -17.37 -3.86 -4.81
CA LYS A 61 -15.94 -3.93 -4.55
C LYS A 61 -15.34 -2.54 -4.67
N PRO A 62 -14.36 -2.19 -3.81
CA PRO A 62 -13.63 -0.95 -3.98
C PRO A 62 -12.70 -1.04 -5.18
N THR A 63 -12.56 0.07 -5.88
CA THR A 63 -11.68 0.18 -7.06
C THR A 63 -10.44 0.99 -6.71
N VAL A 64 -9.29 0.56 -7.21
CA VAL A 64 -8.03 1.31 -7.12
C VAL A 64 -7.43 1.49 -8.51
N VAL A 65 -6.89 2.68 -8.79
CA VAL A 65 -6.16 2.96 -10.02
C VAL A 65 -4.68 2.77 -9.74
N VAL A 66 -4.01 1.97 -10.60
CA VAL A 66 -2.58 1.69 -10.49
C VAL A 66 -1.90 2.10 -11.81
N PRO A 67 -0.71 2.73 -11.79
CA PRO A 67 0.00 3.10 -13.01
C PRO A 67 0.34 1.87 -13.86
N ALA A 68 0.25 2.01 -15.18
CA ALA A 68 0.65 0.97 -16.14
C ALA A 68 2.14 0.61 -16.02
N LEU A 69 2.98 1.60 -15.71
CA LEU A 69 4.41 1.39 -15.47
C LEU A 69 4.68 1.17 -13.97
N THR A 70 4.43 -0.04 -13.48
CA THR A 70 4.73 -0.42 -12.09
C THR A 70 5.26 -1.86 -11.98
N TYR A 71 5.77 -2.21 -10.80
CA TYR A 71 6.17 -3.59 -10.50
C TYR A 71 4.92 -4.47 -10.26
N PRO A 72 4.87 -5.74 -10.73
CA PRO A 72 3.67 -6.58 -10.60
C PRO A 72 3.17 -6.79 -9.17
N ALA A 73 4.07 -6.74 -8.16
CA ALA A 73 3.65 -6.87 -6.77
C ALA A 73 2.71 -5.74 -6.31
N THR A 74 2.79 -4.55 -6.93
CA THR A 74 1.87 -3.44 -6.68
C THR A 74 0.44 -3.85 -7.02
N ILE A 75 0.19 -4.32 -8.24
CA ILE A 75 -1.14 -4.75 -8.68
C ILE A 75 -1.62 -5.95 -7.86
N ASN A 76 -0.74 -6.94 -7.66
CA ASN A 76 -1.10 -8.15 -6.91
C ASN A 76 -1.52 -7.85 -5.47
N ALA A 77 -0.88 -6.87 -4.80
CA ALA A 77 -1.25 -6.51 -3.44
C ALA A 77 -2.72 -6.07 -3.34
N TRP A 78 -3.23 -5.30 -4.31
CA TRP A 78 -4.61 -4.83 -4.32
C TRP A 78 -5.60 -5.90 -4.75
N VAL A 79 -5.28 -6.66 -5.80
CA VAL A 79 -6.15 -7.75 -6.30
C VAL A 79 -6.35 -8.81 -5.22
N LEU A 80 -5.28 -9.22 -4.52
CA LEU A 80 -5.35 -10.26 -3.49
C LEU A 80 -6.18 -9.84 -2.27
N GLU A 81 -6.21 -8.55 -1.95
CA GLU A 81 -7.03 -8.02 -0.85
C GLU A 81 -8.48 -7.71 -1.28
N GLY A 82 -8.82 -7.90 -2.56
CA GLY A 82 -10.20 -7.90 -3.07
C GLY A 82 -10.64 -6.60 -3.74
N PHE A 83 -9.71 -5.72 -4.13
CA PHE A 83 -10.00 -4.54 -4.94
C PHE A 83 -10.17 -4.93 -6.41
N ASP A 84 -11.01 -4.18 -7.12
CA ASP A 84 -10.95 -4.12 -8.57
C ASP A 84 -9.83 -3.13 -8.96
N VAL A 85 -9.00 -3.49 -9.94
CA VAL A 85 -7.85 -2.68 -10.34
C VAL A 85 -8.05 -2.14 -11.74
N ILE A 86 -7.97 -0.82 -11.86
CA ILE A 86 -7.90 -0.12 -13.15
C ILE A 86 -6.45 0.24 -13.42
N ILE A 87 -5.94 -0.12 -14.60
CA ILE A 87 -4.60 0.25 -15.02
C ILE A 87 -4.67 1.60 -15.73
N GLY A 88 -4.09 2.64 -15.13
CA GLY A 88 -4.05 3.99 -15.66
C GLY A 88 -2.80 4.25 -16.49
N ASP A 89 -2.91 5.13 -17.49
CA ASP A 89 -1.77 5.54 -18.32
C ASP A 89 -0.73 6.34 -17.51
N THR A 90 0.50 6.39 -18.00
CA THR A 90 1.59 7.10 -17.33
C THR A 90 2.10 8.29 -18.15
N ASP A 91 2.59 9.30 -17.46
CA ASP A 91 3.29 10.42 -18.08
C ASP A 91 4.67 10.00 -18.61
N SER A 92 5.40 10.96 -19.20
CA SER A 92 6.75 10.73 -19.72
C SER A 92 7.79 10.35 -18.66
N TYR A 93 7.45 10.48 -17.38
CA TYR A 93 8.31 10.14 -16.24
C TYR A 93 7.93 8.80 -15.61
N GLY A 94 6.89 8.11 -16.13
CA GLY A 94 6.43 6.84 -15.60
C GLY A 94 5.53 6.95 -14.38
N CYS A 95 5.06 8.16 -14.05
CA CYS A 95 4.08 8.39 -12.99
C CYS A 95 2.66 8.35 -13.56
N LEU A 96 1.66 8.11 -12.72
CA LEU A 96 0.26 8.11 -13.14
C LEU A 96 -0.10 9.45 -13.78
N ASP A 97 -0.65 9.42 -15.00
CA ASP A 97 -1.10 10.62 -15.69
C ASP A 97 -2.48 11.04 -15.18
N TRP A 98 -2.48 11.96 -14.20
CA TRP A 98 -3.70 12.46 -13.58
C TRP A 98 -4.67 13.12 -14.57
N THR A 99 -4.18 13.64 -15.70
CA THR A 99 -5.03 14.30 -16.70
C THR A 99 -5.89 13.33 -17.49
N LYS A 100 -5.57 12.03 -17.45
CA LYS A 100 -6.29 10.97 -18.17
C LYS A 100 -7.22 10.16 -17.26
N LEU A 101 -7.27 10.46 -15.96
CA LEU A 101 -8.09 9.73 -15.00
C LEU A 101 -9.59 9.95 -15.18
N ASP A 102 -10.01 11.14 -15.63
CA ASP A 102 -11.42 11.48 -15.83
C ASP A 102 -12.10 10.63 -16.93
N ASN A 103 -11.31 9.91 -17.75
CA ASN A 103 -11.81 9.05 -18.83
C ASN A 103 -11.90 7.56 -18.43
N LEU A 104 -11.74 7.22 -17.15
CA LEU A 104 -11.69 5.83 -16.67
C LEU A 104 -13.04 5.28 -16.16
N GLU A 105 -14.16 5.93 -16.49
CA GLU A 105 -15.53 5.45 -16.18
C GLU A 105 -16.09 4.42 -17.18
#